data_AF-A0AAN6U072-F1
#
_entry.id   AF-A0AAN6U072-F1
#
_cell.length_a   1.000
_cell.length_b   1.000
_cell.length_c   1.000
_cell.angle_alpha   90.00
_cell.angle_beta   90.00
_cell.angle_gamma   90.00
#
_symmetry.space_group_name_H-M   'P 1'
#
loop_
_entity.id
_entity.type
_entity.pdbx_description
1 polymer ?
#
loop_
_entity_poly.entity_id
_entity_poly.type
_entity_poly.pdbx_seq_one_letter_code
_entity_poly.pdbx_strand_id
1 'polypeptide(L)'
;MPSATNPNPTSTSSVLPPLTARQAVSTKLTALTDAIAAHPQMQPPNRHPTLFHIWDFAMRTNYILSELDNIEAGRAVQHPEQISGLGSSNGTPSPARAKELLTDVRSRCFM
;
A
#
# COMPACT_ATOMS: atom_id res chain seq x y z
N MET A 1 51.14 -9.58 -8.53
CA MET A 1 50.10 -9.18 -9.50
C MET A 1 48.73 -9.41 -8.86
N PRO A 2 48.11 -8.41 -8.23
CA PRO A 2 46.73 -8.51 -7.77
C PRO A 2 45.82 -7.72 -8.72
N SER A 3 44.87 -8.38 -9.39
CA SER A 3 43.69 -7.72 -9.98
C SER A 3 42.64 -8.77 -10.29
N ALA A 4 41.76 -9.01 -9.33
CA ALA A 4 40.44 -9.58 -9.57
C ALA A 4 39.43 -8.74 -8.78
N THR A 5 39.19 -7.52 -9.26
CA THR A 5 38.04 -6.73 -8.82
C THR A 5 36.83 -7.27 -9.55
N ASN A 6 36.06 -8.11 -8.88
CA ASN A 6 34.74 -8.54 -9.35
C ASN A 6 33.75 -7.41 -9.03
N PRO A 7 33.18 -6.68 -10.00
CA PRO A 7 32.11 -5.75 -9.70
C PRO A 7 30.83 -6.57 -9.45
N ASN A 8 30.53 -6.84 -8.20
CA ASN A 8 29.23 -7.38 -7.82
C ASN A 8 28.17 -6.31 -8.16
N PRO A 9 27.22 -6.55 -9.08
CA PRO A 9 26.15 -5.61 -9.32
C PRO A 9 25.29 -5.56 -8.05
N THR A 10 25.17 -4.38 -7.45
CA THR A 10 24.14 -4.06 -6.47
C THR A 10 22.78 -4.17 -7.15
N SER A 11 22.28 -5.40 -7.29
CA SER A 11 20.87 -5.66 -7.53
C SER A 11 20.14 -5.30 -6.24
N THR A 12 19.64 -4.06 -6.17
CA THR A 12 18.70 -3.63 -5.15
C THR A 12 17.45 -4.49 -5.25
N SER A 13 17.43 -5.60 -4.51
CA SER A 13 16.23 -6.39 -4.30
C SER A 13 15.24 -5.50 -3.56
N SER A 14 14.12 -5.16 -4.21
CA SER A 14 13.00 -4.46 -3.58
C SER A 14 12.60 -5.19 -2.30
N VAL A 15 12.23 -4.43 -1.28
CA VAL A 15 11.76 -4.97 0.01
C VAL A 15 10.26 -5.33 -0.09
N LEU A 16 9.61 -4.94 -1.19
CA LEU A 16 8.21 -5.17 -1.45
C LEU A 16 7.96 -6.55 -2.09
N PRO A 17 6.78 -7.14 -1.85
CA PRO A 17 6.33 -8.29 -2.62
C PRO A 17 6.32 -7.99 -4.12
N PRO A 18 6.46 -9.02 -4.97
CA PRO A 18 6.38 -8.87 -6.41
C PRO A 18 5.14 -8.07 -6.83
N LEU A 19 5.29 -7.24 -7.87
CA LEU A 19 4.20 -6.40 -8.39
C LEU A 19 2.93 -7.23 -8.66
N THR A 20 3.08 -8.43 -9.23
CA THR A 20 1.97 -9.34 -9.52
C THR A 20 1.18 -9.74 -8.27
N ALA A 21 1.85 -9.97 -7.14
CA ALA A 21 1.19 -10.29 -5.88
C ALA A 21 0.42 -9.07 -5.33
N ARG A 22 1.02 -7.88 -5.43
CA ARG A 22 0.37 -6.62 -5.00
C ARG A 22 -0.83 -6.27 -5.87
N GLN A 23 -0.74 -6.48 -7.18
CA GLN A 23 -1.85 -6.31 -8.13
C GLN A 23 -3.00 -7.28 -7.81
N ALA A 24 -2.71 -8.55 -7.53
CA ALA A 24 -3.75 -9.52 -7.17
C ALA A 24 -4.50 -9.13 -5.89
N VAL A 25 -3.81 -8.56 -4.90
CA VAL A 25 -4.46 -8.02 -3.69
C VAL A 25 -5.29 -6.78 -4.03
N SER A 26 -4.75 -5.85 -4.81
CA SER A 26 -5.48 -4.65 -5.26
C SER A 26 -6.77 -5.00 -6.01
N THR A 27 -6.74 -5.96 -6.94
CA THR A 27 -7.93 -6.43 -7.64
C THR A 27 -9.01 -6.96 -6.68
N LYS A 28 -8.61 -7.74 -5.66
CA LYS A 28 -9.56 -8.24 -4.66
C LYS A 28 -10.13 -7.13 -3.79
N LEU A 29 -9.33 -6.14 -3.41
CA LEU A 29 -9.79 -4.98 -2.65
C LEU A 29 -10.76 -4.13 -3.45
N THR A 30 -10.49 -3.88 -4.74
CA THR A 30 -11.42 -3.18 -5.63
C THR A 30 -12.74 -3.91 -5.76
N ALA A 31 -12.72 -5.23 -5.97
CA ALA A 31 -13.94 -6.03 -6.03
C ALA A 31 -14.75 -5.96 -4.71
N LEU A 32 -14.07 -5.95 -3.57
CA LEU A 32 -14.71 -5.80 -2.26
C LEU A 32 -15.33 -4.41 -2.08
N THR A 33 -14.60 -3.34 -2.42
CA THR A 33 -15.13 -1.97 -2.29
C THR A 33 -16.35 -1.75 -3.18
N ASP A 34 -16.33 -2.28 -4.41
CA ASP A 34 -17.44 -2.18 -5.35
C ASP A 34 -18.68 -2.94 -4.85
N ALA A 35 -18.47 -4.17 -4.33
CA ALA A 35 -19.56 -4.97 -3.77
C ALA A 35 -20.20 -4.30 -2.55
N ILE A 36 -19.40 -3.71 -1.65
CA ILE A 36 -19.94 -3.00 -0.48
C ILE A 36 -20.65 -1.71 -0.92
N ALA A 37 -20.07 -0.94 -1.84
CA ALA A 37 -20.68 0.31 -2.33
C ALA A 37 -22.04 0.06 -3.02
N ALA A 38 -22.21 -1.08 -3.69
CA ALA A 38 -23.47 -1.49 -4.31
C ALA A 38 -24.48 -2.07 -3.30
N HIS A 39 -24.09 -2.34 -2.05
CA HIS A 39 -24.97 -2.97 -1.08
C HIS A 39 -26.15 -2.05 -0.71
N PRO A 40 -27.39 -2.56 -0.59
CA PRO A 40 -28.57 -1.74 -0.24
C PRO A 40 -28.40 -0.96 1.07
N GLN A 41 -27.76 -1.55 2.07
CA GLN A 41 -27.51 -0.89 3.35
C GLN A 41 -26.36 0.14 3.32
N MET A 42 -25.68 0.32 2.18
CA MET A 42 -24.74 1.42 1.95
C MET A 42 -25.38 2.59 1.22
N GLN A 43 -26.64 2.47 0.83
CA GLN A 43 -27.40 3.53 0.18
C GLN A 43 -27.93 4.56 1.21
N PRO A 44 -28.16 5.82 0.81
CA PRO A 44 -28.82 6.82 1.66
C PRO A 44 -30.22 6.37 2.11
N PRO A 45 -30.76 6.89 3.23
CA PRO A 45 -30.24 8.02 4.03
C PRO A 45 -29.19 7.61 5.08
N ASN A 46 -29.19 6.36 5.53
CA ASN A 46 -28.28 5.89 6.59
C ASN A 46 -27.45 4.71 6.10
N ARG A 47 -26.15 4.91 5.98
CA ARG A 47 -25.21 3.82 5.68
C ARG A 47 -25.00 2.96 6.91
N HIS A 48 -24.95 1.65 6.73
CA HIS A 48 -24.67 0.71 7.80
C HIS A 48 -23.23 0.93 8.32
N PRO A 49 -23.04 1.26 9.61
CA PRO A 49 -21.74 1.66 10.14
C PRO A 49 -20.64 0.63 9.88
N THR A 50 -20.92 -0.65 10.11
CA THR A 50 -19.93 -1.72 9.89
C THR A 50 -19.54 -1.86 8.43
N LEU A 51 -20.50 -1.75 7.50
CA LEU A 51 -20.20 -1.86 6.07
C LEU A 51 -19.37 -0.66 5.61
N PHE A 52 -19.70 0.53 6.12
CA PHE A 52 -18.92 1.73 5.87
C PHE A 52 -17.48 1.58 6.37
N HIS A 53 -17.25 1.05 7.57
CA HIS A 53 -15.90 0.85 8.09
C HIS A 53 -15.10 -0.19 7.29
N ILE A 54 -15.73 -1.27 6.83
CA ILE A 54 -15.06 -2.27 5.98
C ILE A 54 -14.71 -1.65 4.62
N TRP A 55 -15.62 -0.86 4.04
CA TRP A 55 -15.38 -0.13 2.80
C TRP A 55 -14.23 0.88 2.93
N ASP A 56 -14.23 1.71 3.98
CA ASP A 56 -13.16 2.69 4.25
C ASP A 56 -11.81 1.99 4.46
N PHE A 57 -11.80 0.86 5.19
CA PHE A 57 -10.62 0.04 5.37
C PHE A 57 -10.05 -0.47 4.04
N ALA A 58 -10.91 -1.05 3.19
CA ALA A 58 -10.49 -1.60 1.91
C ALA A 58 -9.99 -0.50 0.95
N MET A 59 -10.66 0.66 0.93
CA MET A 59 -10.24 1.83 0.15
C MET A 59 -8.86 2.34 0.58
N ARG A 60 -8.65 2.57 1.88
CA ARG A 60 -7.35 3.05 2.41
C ARG A 60 -6.24 2.04 2.17
N THR A 61 -6.52 0.76 2.33
CA THR A 61 -5.55 -0.30 2.09
C THR A 61 -5.12 -0.35 0.62
N ASN A 62 -6.08 -0.21 -0.31
CA ASN A 62 -5.79 -0.19 -1.74
C ASN A 62 -4.96 1.04 -2.13
N TYR A 63 -5.29 2.20 -1.55
CA TYR A 63 -4.52 3.42 -1.74
C TYR A 63 -3.05 3.24 -1.28
N ILE A 64 -2.82 2.77 -0.05
CA ILE A 64 -1.46 2.54 0.47
C ILE A 64 -0.69 1.58 -0.44
N LEU A 65 -1.31 0.49 -0.90
CA LEU A 65 -0.69 -0.48 -1.82
C LEU A 65 -0.25 0.15 -3.15
N SER A 66 -1.04 1.08 -3.70
CA SER A 66 -0.70 1.78 -4.94
C SER A 66 0.49 2.72 -4.80
N GLU A 67 0.77 3.20 -3.59
CA GLU A 67 1.81 4.18 -3.30
C GLU A 67 3.12 3.55 -2.81
N LEU A 68 3.15 2.24 -2.50
CA LEU A 68 4.36 1.58 -1.98
C LEU A 68 5.58 1.74 -2.88
N ASP A 69 5.40 1.68 -4.21
CA ASP A 69 6.51 1.88 -5.16
C ASP A 69 7.01 3.32 -5.16
N ASN A 70 6.11 4.29 -4.95
CA ASN A 70 6.49 5.70 -4.84
C ASN A 70 7.26 5.93 -3.55
N ILE A 71 6.82 5.35 -2.44
CA ILE A 71 7.49 5.46 -1.14
C ILE A 71 8.85 4.77 -1.15
N GLU A 72 8.96 3.56 -1.71
CA GLU A 72 10.23 2.84 -1.83
C GLU A 72 11.24 3.65 -2.65
N ALA A 73 10.79 4.26 -3.75
CA ALA A 73 11.62 5.07 -4.63
C ALA A 73 11.78 6.54 -4.20
N GLY A 74 11.12 6.97 -3.12
CA GLY A 74 11.16 8.36 -2.66
C GLY A 74 10.42 9.36 -3.56
N ARG A 75 9.52 8.89 -4.42
CA ARG A 75 8.64 9.74 -5.22
C ARG A 75 7.50 10.30 -4.36
N ALA A 76 6.96 11.43 -4.77
CA ALA A 76 5.78 12.01 -4.14
C ALA A 76 4.57 11.07 -4.27
N VAL A 77 3.81 10.95 -3.19
CA VAL A 77 2.51 10.26 -3.16
C VAL A 77 1.38 11.27 -3.41
N GLN A 78 0.20 10.81 -3.87
CA GLN A 78 -0.91 11.71 -4.18
C GLN A 78 -1.58 12.35 -2.95
N HIS A 79 -1.81 11.55 -1.90
CA HIS A 79 -2.55 11.89 -0.68
C HIS A 79 -1.74 11.54 0.57
N PRO A 80 -0.63 12.27 0.84
CA PRO A 80 0.24 11.99 1.98
C PRO A 80 -0.49 12.07 3.33
N GLU A 81 -1.53 12.89 3.44
CA GLU A 81 -2.39 13.03 4.63
C GLU A 81 -3.15 11.76 4.99
N GLN A 82 -3.37 10.86 4.02
CA GLN A 82 -4.05 9.59 4.24
C GLN A 82 -3.12 8.49 4.74
N ILE A 83 -1.80 8.71 4.69
CA ILE A 83 -0.78 7.76 5.13
C ILE A 83 -0.22 8.23 6.47
N SER A 84 -0.71 7.61 7.55
CA SER A 84 -0.28 7.95 8.91
C SER A 84 1.25 7.87 9.03
N GLY A 85 1.87 8.94 9.56
CA GLY A 85 3.31 8.99 9.80
C GLY A 85 4.20 9.13 8.57
N LEU A 86 3.65 9.50 7.39
CA LEU A 86 4.48 9.78 6.21
C LEU A 86 5.30 11.09 6.37
N GLY A 87 4.82 12.06 7.14
CA GLY A 87 5.58 13.27 7.54
C GLY A 87 6.25 14.02 6.37
N SER A 88 7.25 14.84 6.67
CA SER A 88 8.06 15.60 5.68
C SER A 88 9.02 14.74 4.84
N SER A 89 8.83 13.41 4.78
CA SER A 89 9.72 12.48 4.06
C SER A 89 9.45 12.37 2.56
N ASN A 90 8.46 13.12 2.04
CA ASN A 90 8.20 13.24 0.61
C ASN A 90 9.47 13.67 -0.13
N GLY A 91 9.91 12.85 -1.09
CA GLY A 91 11.10 13.13 -1.90
C GLY A 91 12.36 12.34 -1.52
N THR A 92 12.35 11.53 -0.45
CA THR A 92 13.50 10.72 -0.04
C THR A 92 13.17 9.22 -0.12
N PRO A 93 13.98 8.39 -0.82
CA PRO A 93 13.76 6.94 -0.86
C PRO A 93 13.75 6.32 0.52
N SER A 94 12.68 5.58 0.86
CA SER A 94 12.56 4.92 2.17
C SER A 94 11.99 3.50 2.06
N PRO A 95 12.83 2.51 1.70
CA PRO A 95 12.44 1.09 1.64
C PRO A 95 11.96 0.56 3.01
N ALA A 96 12.54 1.05 4.10
CA ALA A 96 12.11 0.71 5.46
C ALA A 96 10.66 1.15 5.72
N ARG A 97 10.29 2.37 5.28
CA ARG A 97 8.94 2.88 5.46
C ARG A 97 7.92 2.12 4.62
N ALA A 98 8.27 1.79 3.38
CA ALA A 98 7.42 0.97 2.51
C ALA A 98 7.13 -0.41 3.16
N LYS A 99 8.14 -1.02 3.80
CA LYS A 99 7.99 -2.27 4.56
C LYS A 99 7.10 -2.12 5.80
N GLU A 100 7.26 -1.04 6.56
CA GLU A 100 6.44 -0.76 7.74
C GLU A 100 4.96 -0.60 7.37
N LEU A 101 4.66 0.18 6.34
CA LEU A 101 3.29 0.38 5.85
C LEU A 101 2.68 -0.92 5.33
N LEU A 102 3.46 -1.75 4.63
CA LEU A 102 3.00 -3.08 4.24
C LEU A 102 2.72 -3.98 5.45
N THR A 103 3.52 -3.87 6.51
CA THR A 103 3.32 -4.63 7.75
C THR A 103 2.08 -4.17 8.49
N ASP A 104 1.84 -2.86 8.57
CA ASP A 104 0.62 -2.26 9.10
C ASP A 104 -0.61 -2.75 8.33
N VAL A 105 -0.60 -2.66 6.99
CA VAL A 105 -1.65 -3.22 6.12
C VAL A 105 -1.93 -4.69 6.45
N ARG A 106 -0.89 -5.52 6.56
CA ARG A 106 -1.05 -6.94 6.90
C ARG A 106 -1.67 -7.15 8.28
N SER A 107 -1.21 -6.41 9.28
CA SER A 107 -1.71 -6.54 10.66
C SER A 107 -3.19 -6.19 10.79
N ARG A 108 -3.68 -5.23 10.00
CA ARG A 108 -5.10 -4.84 9.99
C ARG A 108 -6.00 -5.83 9.26
N CYS A 109 -5.44 -6.69 8.41
CA CYS A 109 -6.18 -7.75 7.69
C CYS A 109 -6.35 -9.05 8.50
N PHE A 110 -5.62 -9.24 9.60
CA PHE A 110 -5.60 -10.49 10.38
C PHE A 110 -6.16 -10.36 11.81
N MET A 111 -7.11 -9.45 12.03
CA MET A 111 -7.82 -9.36 13.31
C MET A 111 -8.89 -10.45 13.48
#